data_AF-A0A946DW16-F1
#
_entry.id   AF-A0A946DW16-F1
#
_cell.length_a   1.000
_cell.length_b   1.000
_cell.length_c   1.000
_cell.angle_alpha   90.00
_cell.angle_beta   90.00
_cell.angle_gamma   90.00
#
_symmetry.space_group_name_H-M   'P 1'
#
loop_
_entity.id
_entity.type
_entity.pdbx_description
1 polymer ?
#
loop_
_entity_poly.entity_id
_entity_poly.type
_entity_poly.pdbx_seq_one_letter_code
_entity_poly.pdbx_strand_id
1 'polypeptide(L)'
;MTANIDSQFLSRLRLLSVVEGTSTLLLFGIAMPLKYLADMPVAVKIVGSLHGLLFVCLAIAFLLAIWRVPISKKLAAVGLIAAVLPFGPFVFDRWLVELANSE
;
A
#
# COMPACT_ATOMS: atom_id res chain seq x y z
N MET A 1 -9.69 -20.27 21.61
CA MET A 1 -9.03 -18.96 21.76
C MET A 1 -9.43 -18.12 20.55
N THR A 2 -10.60 -17.49 20.57
CA THR A 2 -11.05 -16.61 19.48
C THR A 2 -10.22 -15.34 19.58
N ALA A 3 -9.26 -15.16 18.68
CA ALA A 3 -8.54 -13.90 18.56
C ALA A 3 -9.59 -12.80 18.36
N ASN A 4 -9.67 -11.85 19.31
CA ASN A 4 -10.51 -10.68 19.15
C ASN A 4 -9.86 -9.84 18.05
N ILE A 5 -10.28 -10.06 16.81
CA ILE A 5 -9.71 -9.41 15.65
C ILE A 5 -10.00 -7.92 15.80
N ASP A 6 -8.93 -7.13 15.90
CA ASP A 6 -8.98 -5.68 16.02
C ASP A 6 -9.49 -5.09 14.70
N SER A 7 -10.81 -5.14 14.51
CA SER A 7 -11.53 -4.79 13.29
C SER A 7 -11.36 -3.31 12.93
N GLN A 8 -11.20 -2.46 13.94
CA GLN A 8 -10.87 -1.06 13.79
C GLN A 8 -9.46 -0.87 13.22
N PHE A 9 -8.48 -1.63 13.74
CA PHE A 9 -7.12 -1.62 13.21
C PHE A 9 -7.08 -2.10 11.75
N LEU A 10 -7.77 -3.20 11.42
CA LEU A 10 -7.86 -3.70 10.04
C LEU A 10 -8.49 -2.68 9.07
N SER A 11 -9.56 -2.00 9.50
CA SER A 11 -10.21 -0.97 8.68
C SER A 11 -9.27 0.20 8.40
N ARG A 12 -8.51 0.64 9.41
CA ARG A 12 -7.50 1.70 9.25
C ARG A 12 -6.34 1.26 8.37
N LEU A 13 -5.87 0.03 8.52
CA LEU A 13 -4.81 -0.55 7.68
C LEU A 13 -5.26 -0.59 6.21
N ARG A 14 -6.48 -1.05 5.94
CA ARG A 14 -7.07 -1.08 4.59
C ARG A 14 -7.19 0.32 4.00
N LEU A 15 -7.69 1.29 4.78
CA LEU A 15 -7.78 2.69 4.32
C LEU A 15 -6.39 3.24 3.98
N LEU A 16 -5.40 3.01 4.85
CA LEU A 16 -4.02 3.45 4.63
C LEU A 16 -3.41 2.83 3.38
N SER A 17 -3.65 1.53 3.14
CA SER A 17 -3.21 0.85 1.91
C SER A 17 -3.84 1.44 0.64
N VAL A 18 -5.13 1.80 0.68
CA VAL A 18 -5.82 2.42 -0.47
C VAL A 18 -5.28 3.83 -0.73
N VAL A 19 -5.08 4.62 0.31
CA VAL A 19 -4.51 5.98 0.21
C VAL A 19 -3.09 5.93 -0.32
N GLU A 20 -2.28 5.00 0.18
CA GLU A 20 -0.90 4.79 -0.27
C GLU A 20 -0.87 4.36 -1.74
N GLY A 21 -1.64 3.34 -2.14
CA GLY A 21 -1.70 2.91 -3.54
C GLY A 21 -2.18 4.01 -4.48
N THR A 22 -3.12 4.85 -4.03
CA THR A 22 -3.54 6.06 -4.78
C THR A 22 -2.40 7.06 -4.91
N SER A 23 -1.61 7.29 -3.85
CA SER A 23 -0.44 8.16 -3.89
C SER A 23 0.65 7.65 -4.84
N THR A 24 0.82 6.33 -4.94
CA THR A 24 1.73 5.67 -5.90
C THR A 24 1.27 5.94 -7.34
N LEU A 25 -0.03 5.79 -7.61
CA LEU A 25 -0.60 6.14 -8.93
C LEU A 25 -0.43 7.62 -9.26
N LEU A 26 -0.64 8.54 -8.30
CA LEU A 26 -0.42 9.97 -8.52
C LEU A 26 1.06 10.28 -8.80
N LEU A 27 1.98 9.66 -8.07
CA LEU A 27 3.41 9.85 -8.25
C LEU A 27 3.88 9.40 -9.64
N PHE A 28 3.55 8.15 -10.02
CA PHE A 28 4.02 7.59 -11.29
C PHE A 28 3.17 8.00 -12.49
N GLY A 29 1.86 8.17 -12.31
CA GLY A 29 0.92 8.50 -13.39
C GLY A 29 0.78 9.99 -13.68
N ILE A 30 1.11 10.87 -12.72
CA ILE A 30 1.00 12.33 -12.91
C ILE A 30 2.34 13.02 -12.69
N ALA A 31 2.95 12.86 -11.51
CA ALA A 31 4.14 13.64 -11.16
C ALA A 31 5.35 13.30 -12.06
N MET A 32 5.56 12.02 -12.38
CA MET A 32 6.62 11.58 -13.28
C MET A 32 6.43 12.09 -14.72
N PRO A 33 5.25 11.99 -15.35
CA PRO A 33 4.98 12.66 -16.62
C PRO A 33 5.19 14.17 -16.59
N LEU A 34 4.73 14.88 -15.54
CA LEU A 34 4.97 16.32 -15.40
C LEU A 34 6.45 16.67 -15.33
N LYS A 35 7.26 15.85 -14.65
CA LYS A 35 8.71 16.03 -14.60
C LYS A 35 9.35 15.94 -15.99
N TYR A 36 8.97 14.97 -16.82
CA TYR A 36 9.63 14.75 -18.12
C TYR A 36 9.01 15.52 -19.28
N LEU A 37 7.69 15.78 -19.26
CA LEU A 37 6.97 16.43 -20.35
C LEU A 37 6.82 17.93 -20.17
N ALA A 38 6.73 18.40 -18.92
CA ALA A 38 6.52 19.80 -18.59
C ALA A 38 7.71 20.42 -17.83
N ASP A 39 8.80 19.66 -17.65
CA ASP A 39 10.01 20.08 -16.93
C ASP A 39 9.72 20.62 -15.52
N MET A 40 8.73 20.00 -14.84
CA MET A 40 8.26 20.38 -13.50
C MET A 40 8.72 19.39 -12.42
N PRO A 41 10.02 19.34 -12.04
CA PRO A 41 10.52 18.41 -11.03
C PRO A 41 9.93 18.64 -9.63
N VAL A 42 9.40 19.85 -9.37
CA VAL A 42 8.75 20.20 -8.10
C VAL A 42 7.54 19.32 -7.79
N ALA A 43 6.79 18.88 -8.81
CA ALA A 43 5.65 17.99 -8.63
C ALA A 43 6.08 16.65 -8.03
N VAL A 44 7.18 16.06 -8.54
CA VAL A 44 7.75 14.82 -8.00
C VAL A 44 8.29 15.02 -6.59
N LYS A 45 8.89 16.19 -6.30
CA LYS A 45 9.37 16.48 -4.94
C LYS A 45 8.22 16.47 -3.93
N ILE A 46 7.12 17.17 -4.22
CA ILE A 46 5.98 17.26 -3.30
C ILE A 46 5.25 15.92 -3.19
N VAL A 47 4.82 15.36 -4.32
CA VAL A 47 4.04 14.11 -4.34
C VAL A 47 4.89 12.93 -3.86
N GLY A 48 6.18 12.89 -4.23
CA GLY A 48 7.11 11.86 -3.80
C GLY A 48 7.41 11.90 -2.31
N SER A 49 7.56 13.10 -1.71
CA SER A 49 7.71 13.21 -0.26
C SER A 49 6.45 12.78 0.50
N LEU A 50 5.25 13.15 0.02
CA LEU A 50 3.98 12.71 0.61
C LEU A 50 3.80 11.19 0.51
N HIS A 51 4.06 10.62 -0.67
CA HIS A 51 4.02 9.18 -0.89
C HIS A 51 5.03 8.44 0.01
N GLY A 52 6.27 8.91 0.11
CA GLY A 52 7.28 8.31 0.98
C GLY A 52 6.87 8.28 2.46
N LEU A 53 6.23 9.35 2.94
CA LEU A 53 5.68 9.38 4.29
C LEU A 53 4.56 8.34 4.48
N LEU A 54 3.61 8.28 3.53
CA LEU A 54 2.52 7.30 3.55
C LEU A 54 3.03 5.87 3.53
N PHE A 55 4.04 5.58 2.70
CA PHE A 55 4.68 4.27 2.62
C PHE A 55 5.31 3.85 3.95
N VAL A 56 6.04 4.76 4.62
CA VAL A 56 6.62 4.48 5.94
C VAL A 56 5.54 4.22 6.99
N CYS A 57 4.48 5.03 7.01
CA CYS A 57 3.33 4.79 7.90
C CYS A 57 2.68 3.42 7.64
N LEU A 58 2.53 3.03 6.37
CA LEU A 58 1.97 1.75 5.98
C LEU A 58 2.89 0.58 6.38
N ALA A 59 4.21 0.73 6.21
CA ALA A 59 5.20 -0.26 6.63
C ALA A 59 5.16 -0.51 8.14
N ILE A 60 5.13 0.56 8.94
CA ILE A 60 4.98 0.45 10.39
C ILE A 60 3.65 -0.22 10.75
N ALA A 61 2.55 0.15 10.09
CA ALA A 61 1.24 -0.44 10.32
C ALA A 61 1.23 -1.96 10.00
N PHE A 62 1.83 -2.40 8.89
CA PHE A 62 1.98 -3.82 8.58
C PHE A 62 2.85 -4.57 9.59
N LEU A 63 3.94 -3.95 10.07
CA LEU A 63 4.77 -4.54 11.11
C LEU A 63 3.98 -4.75 12.41
N LEU A 64 3.17 -3.77 12.81
CA LEU A 64 2.28 -3.89 13.98
C LEU A 64 1.18 -4.93 13.76
N ALA A 65 0.68 -5.06 12.52
CA ALA A 65 -0.36 -6.02 12.17
C ALA A 65 0.06 -7.47 12.42
N ILE A 66 1.35 -7.81 12.23
CA ILE A 66 1.91 -9.14 12.52
C ILE A 66 1.69 -9.57 13.99
N TRP A 67 1.64 -8.61 14.91
CA TRP A 67 1.48 -8.88 16.35
C TRP A 67 0.02 -8.76 16.82
N ARG A 68 -0.83 -8.05 16.06
CA ARG A 68 -2.22 -7.71 16.43
C ARG A 68 -3.26 -8.59 15.74
N VAL A 69 -2.92 -9.18 14.60
CA VAL A 69 -3.85 -9.88 13.73
C VAL A 69 -3.13 -11.11 13.16
N PRO A 70 -3.81 -12.26 12.92
CA PRO A 70 -3.18 -13.47 12.36
C PRO A 70 -2.80 -13.32 10.87
N ILE A 71 -2.12 -12.25 10.50
CA ILE A 71 -1.61 -12.03 9.15
C ILE A 71 -0.26 -12.74 9.02
N SER A 72 -0.13 -13.60 8.01
CA SER A 72 1.15 -14.28 7.72
C SER A 72 2.23 -13.25 7.34
N LYS A 73 3.45 -13.44 7.86
CA LYS A 73 4.61 -12.58 7.54
C LYS A 73 4.87 -12.47 6.03
N LYS A 74 4.56 -13.53 5.28
CA LYS A 74 4.61 -13.53 3.81
C LYS A 74 3.61 -12.53 3.20
N LEU A 75 2.37 -12.50 3.71
CA LEU A 75 1.32 -11.62 3.20
C LEU A 75 1.65 -10.15 3.47
N ALA A 76 2.17 -9.84 4.66
CA ALA A 76 2.65 -8.49 4.99
C ALA A 76 3.81 -8.04 4.08
N ALA A 77 4.77 -8.94 3.81
CA ALA A 77 5.88 -8.66 2.90
C ALA A 77 5.41 -8.43 1.45
N VAL A 78 4.51 -9.27 0.95
CA VAL A 78 3.94 -9.10 -0.40
C VAL A 78 3.13 -7.80 -0.49
N GLY A 79 2.35 -7.45 0.54
CA GLY A 79 1.62 -6.18 0.59
C GLY A 79 2.54 -4.96 0.51
N LEU A 80 3.69 -5.00 1.17
CA LEU A 80 4.70 -3.93 1.09
C LEU A 80 5.40 -3.87 -0.26
N ILE A 81 5.74 -5.02 -0.85
CA ILE A 81 6.32 -5.06 -2.20
C ILE A 81 5.31 -4.54 -3.23
N ALA A 82 4.04 -4.91 -3.07
CA ALA A 82 2.95 -4.45 -3.90
C ALA A 82 2.79 -2.92 -3.82
N ALA A 83 2.86 -2.32 -2.63
CA ALA A 83 2.76 -0.86 -2.43
C ALA A 83 3.82 -0.06 -3.22
N VAL A 84 5.04 -0.60 -3.38
CA VAL A 84 6.14 0.06 -4.11
C VAL A 84 5.92 0.05 -5.63
N LEU A 85 5.20 -0.94 -6.15
CA LEU A 85 4.95 -1.07 -7.58
C LEU A 85 3.67 -0.29 -7.95
N PRO A 86 3.69 0.60 -8.95
CA PRO A 86 2.51 1.39 -9.34
C PRO A 86 1.28 0.55 -9.72
N PHE A 87 1.47 -0.71 -10.08
CA PHE A 87 0.40 -1.69 -10.34
C PHE A 87 0.40 -2.87 -9.38
N GLY A 88 1.31 -2.91 -8.41
CA GLY A 88 1.45 -4.01 -7.46
C GLY A 88 0.19 -4.29 -6.63
N PRO A 89 -0.52 -3.26 -6.10
CA PRO A 89 -1.72 -3.49 -5.29
C PRO A 89 -2.87 -4.07 -6.12
N PHE A 90 -3.00 -3.67 -7.40
CA PHE A 90 -4.05 -4.19 -8.30
C PHE A 90 -3.80 -5.65 -8.72
N VAL A 91 -2.54 -6.03 -8.92
CA VAL A 91 -2.19 -7.43 -9.20
C VAL A 91 -2.36 -8.30 -7.95
N PHE A 92 -2.00 -7.76 -6.77
CA PHE A 92 -2.16 -8.46 -5.50
C PHE A 92 -3.62 -8.67 -5.10
N ASP A 93 -4.49 -7.68 -5.34
CA ASP A 93 -5.93 -7.80 -5.10
C ASP A 93 -6.55 -8.96 -5.91
N ARG A 94 -6.11 -9.12 -7.16
CA ARG A 94 -6.52 -10.25 -8.00
C ARG A 94 -6.06 -11.61 -7.45
N TRP A 95 -4.83 -11.70 -6.94
CA TRP A 95 -4.33 -12.92 -6.29
C TRP A 95 -5.04 -13.26 -4.98
N LEU A 96 -5.44 -12.26 -4.20
CA LEU A 96 -6.24 -12.46 -2.99
C LEU A 96 -7.64 -13.02 -3.31
N VAL A 97 -8.29 -12.49 -4.35
CA VAL A 97 -9.59 -13.00 -4.83
C VAL A 97 -9.47 -14.43 -5.35
N GLU A 98 -8.38 -14.76 -6.02
CA GLU A 98 -8.16 -16.10 -6.59
C GLU A 98 -7.89 -17.15 -5.51
N LEU A 99 -7.11 -16.81 -4.47
CA LEU A 99 -6.92 -17.66 -3.28
C LEU A 99 -8.24 -17.91 -2.52
N ALA A 100 -9.13 -16.91 -2.46
CA ALA A 100 -10.43 -17.04 -1.81
C ALA A 100 -11.45 -17.86 -2.62
N ASN A 101 -11.27 -18.00 -3.94
CA ASN A 101 -12.12 -18.80 -4.82
C ASN A 101 -11.59 -20.23 -5.04
N SER A 102 -10.40 -20.54 -4.55
CA SER A 102 -9.80 -21.89 -4.58
C SER A 102 -10.07 -22.72 -3.33
N GLU A 103 -10.96 -22.28 -2.44
CA GLU A 103 -11.52 -23.05 -1.32
C GLU A 103 -12.92 -23.59 -1.64
#